data_AF-A0A8J8EY58-F1
#
_entry.id   AF-A0A8J8EY58-F1
#
_cell.length_a   1.000
_cell.length_b   1.000
_cell.length_c   1.000
_cell.angle_alpha   90.00
_cell.angle_beta   90.00
_cell.angle_gamma   90.00
#
_symmetry.space_group_name_H-M   'P 1'
#
loop_
_entity.id
_entity.type
_entity.pdbx_description
1 polymer ?
#
loop_
_entity_poly.entity_id
_entity_poly.type
_entity_poly.pdbx_seq_one_letter_code
_entity_poly.pdbx_strand_id
1 'polypeptide(L)'
;RSPEVVTSILWDYRGIDTLFETAVFFLAIIGSLTVFRLTKEQEKEVKTEPTQVEPLPLPIRTVTKVIVAMILAVSASIALHGHLTPGGGFQGGSALAVAPLLIIAAYSKYT
;
A
#
# COMPACT_ATOMS: atom_id res chain seq x y z
N ARG A 1 -35.51 -0.80 28.93
CA ARG A 1 -34.36 -1.73 28.79
C ARG A 1 -33.63 -1.28 27.54
N SER A 2 -32.44 -0.75 27.72
CA SER A 2 -31.72 0.11 26.78
C SER A 2 -31.34 -0.65 25.49
N PRO A 3 -31.84 -0.23 24.31
CA PRO A 3 -31.44 -0.76 23.01
C PRO A 3 -29.93 -0.61 22.73
N GLU A 4 -29.29 0.33 23.44
CA GLU A 4 -27.87 0.66 23.35
C GLU A 4 -26.92 -0.52 23.58
N VAL A 5 -27.33 -1.53 24.36
CA VAL A 5 -26.51 -2.71 24.64
C VAL A 5 -26.44 -3.63 23.41
N VAL A 6 -27.53 -3.74 22.65
CA VAL A 6 -27.57 -4.61 21.47
C VAL A 6 -26.85 -3.95 20.29
N THR A 7 -26.97 -2.63 20.15
CA THR A 7 -26.26 -1.87 19.13
C THR A 7 -24.76 -1.80 19.41
N SER A 8 -24.32 -1.71 20.68
CA SER A 8 -22.90 -1.77 21.03
C SER A 8 -22.29 -3.14 20.76
N ILE A 9 -22.99 -4.23 21.15
CA ILE A 9 -22.55 -5.60 20.86
C ILE A 9 -22.46 -5.84 19.34
N LEU A 10 -23.45 -5.37 18.57
CA LEU A 10 -23.45 -5.53 17.12
C LEU A 10 -22.33 -4.71 16.44
N TRP A 11 -22.03 -3.51 16.96
CA TRP A 11 -20.92 -2.70 16.49
C TRP A 11 -19.58 -3.37 16.80
N ASP A 12 -19.44 -4.00 17.97
CA ASP A 12 -18.25 -4.76 18.36
C ASP A 12 -18.03 -5.98 17.46
N TYR A 13 -19.07 -6.75 17.13
CA TYR A 13 -18.94 -7.87 16.19
C TYR A 13 -18.48 -7.43 14.79
N ARG A 14 -19.01 -6.31 14.30
CA ARG A 14 -18.59 -5.75 13.01
C ARG A 14 -17.18 -5.15 13.06
N GLY A 15 -16.82 -4.55 14.20
CA GLY A 15 -15.46 -4.08 14.47
C GLY A 15 -14.46 -5.24 14.42
N ILE A 16 -14.77 -6.35 15.09
CA ILE A 16 -13.94 -7.56 15.11
C ILE A 16 -13.73 -8.12 13.69
N ASP A 17 -14.75 -8.13 12.83
CA ASP A 17 -14.63 -8.58 11.43
C ASP A 17 -13.57 -7.75 10.65
N THR A 18 -13.65 -6.42 10.72
CA THR A 18 -12.67 -5.52 10.07
C THR A 18 -11.26 -5.57 10.71
N LEU A 19 -11.18 -5.86 12.01
CA LEU A 19 -9.91 -6.06 12.70
C LEU A 19 -9.23 -7.35 12.23
N PHE A 20 -9.99 -8.44 12.07
CA PHE A 20 -9.44 -9.68 11.53
C PHE A 20 -9.05 -9.55 10.06
N GLU A 21 -9.84 -8.84 9.24
CA GLU A 21 -9.49 -8.56 7.84
C GLU A 21 -8.13 -7.86 7.72
N THR A 22 -7.91 -6.79 8.50
CA THR A 22 -6.63 -6.08 8.49
C THR A 22 -5.49 -6.90 9.12
N ALA A 23 -5.77 -7.71 10.14
CA ALA A 23 -4.78 -8.60 10.77
C ALA A 23 -4.26 -9.67 9.79
N VAL A 24 -5.14 -10.35 9.05
CA VAL A 24 -4.73 -11.35 8.05
C VAL A 24 -3.97 -10.72 6.89
N PHE A 25 -4.34 -9.49 6.50
CA PHE A 25 -3.63 -8.73 5.48
C PHE A 25 -2.19 -8.40 5.89
N PHE A 26 -1.98 -7.88 7.12
CA PHE A 26 -0.63 -7.63 7.62
C PHE A 26 0.18 -8.92 7.77
N LEU A 27 -0.45 -10.02 8.21
CA LEU A 27 0.22 -11.32 8.28
C LEU A 27 0.66 -11.80 6.89
N ALA A 28 -0.16 -11.59 5.86
CA ALA A 28 0.20 -11.92 4.48
C ALA A 28 1.38 -11.07 3.97
N ILE A 29 1.43 -9.77 4.30
CA ILE A 29 2.58 -8.91 3.96
C ILE A 29 3.85 -9.40 4.62
N ILE A 30 3.82 -9.65 5.93
CA ILE A 30 4.99 -10.12 6.69
C ILE A 30 5.44 -11.50 6.19
N GLY A 31 4.48 -12.40 5.95
CA GLY A 31 4.74 -13.74 5.39
C GLY A 31 5.39 -13.66 4.02
N SER A 32 4.85 -12.84 3.12
CA SER A 32 5.43 -12.59 1.80
C SER A 32 6.85 -12.03 1.91
N LEU A 33 7.09 -11.00 2.73
CA LEU A 33 8.43 -10.43 2.92
C LEU A 33 9.43 -11.44 3.49
N THR A 34 8.97 -12.34 4.36
CA THR A 34 9.81 -13.40 4.95
C THR A 34 10.20 -14.42 3.88
N VAL A 35 9.23 -14.88 3.08
CA VAL A 35 9.49 -15.80 1.96
C VAL A 35 10.42 -15.16 0.93
N PHE A 36 10.15 -13.91 0.50
CA PHE A 36 11.00 -13.18 -0.44
C PHE A 36 12.44 -13.02 0.08
N ARG A 37 12.65 -12.79 1.39
CA ARG A 37 13.99 -12.71 1.98
C ARG A 37 14.73 -14.04 1.95
N LEU A 38 14.04 -15.16 2.20
CA LEU A 38 14.62 -16.50 2.13
C LEU A 38 14.96 -16.90 0.69
N THR A 39 14.12 -16.56 -0.28
CA THR A 39 14.35 -16.88 -1.70
C THR A 39 15.44 -16.01 -2.33
N LYS A 40 15.55 -14.73 -1.94
CA LYS A 40 16.59 -13.81 -2.47
C LYS A 40 18.01 -14.25 -2.13
N GLU A 41 18.19 -15.08 -1.10
CA GLU A 41 19.48 -15.70 -0.79
C GLU A 41 19.90 -16.76 -1.82
N GLN A 42 18.93 -17.41 -2.50
CA GLN A 42 19.18 -18.38 -3.58
C GLN A 42 19.32 -17.72 -4.97
N GLU A 43 18.67 -16.58 -5.19
CA GLU A 43 18.66 -15.88 -6.49
C GLU A 43 19.95 -15.10 -6.79
N LYS A 44 20.82 -14.90 -5.78
CA LYS A 44 22.15 -14.29 -5.96
C LYS A 44 23.06 -15.10 -6.90
N GLU A 45 22.71 -16.34 -7.22
CA GLU A 45 23.49 -17.22 -8.10
C GLU A 45 23.05 -17.18 -9.58
N VAL A 46 21.86 -16.67 -9.90
CA VAL A 46 21.38 -16.53 -11.29
C VAL A 46 21.47 -15.08 -11.72
N LYS A 47 22.71 -14.67 -12.02
CA LYS A 47 23.02 -13.41 -12.70
C LYS A 47 22.48 -13.48 -14.13
N THR A 48 21.31 -12.91 -14.38
CA THR A 48 20.84 -12.66 -15.75
C THR A 48 21.24 -11.24 -16.16
N GLU A 49 21.84 -11.17 -17.34
CA GLU A 49 22.38 -10.01 -18.06
C GLU A 49 21.62 -8.70 -17.81
N PRO A 50 22.31 -7.56 -17.58
CA PRO A 50 21.64 -6.28 -17.46
C PRO A 50 21.12 -5.88 -18.84
N THR A 51 19.82 -6.07 -19.07
CA THR A 51 19.13 -5.31 -20.12
C THR A 51 19.36 -3.84 -19.81
N GLN A 52 20.09 -3.13 -20.67
CA GLN A 52 20.31 -1.70 -20.54
C GLN A 52 19.00 -0.99 -20.84
N VAL A 53 18.16 -0.85 -19.82
CA VAL A 53 16.95 -0.05 -19.89
C VAL A 53 17.39 1.39 -19.76
N GLU A 54 17.17 2.19 -20.81
CA GLU A 54 17.42 3.60 -20.70
C GLU A 54 16.54 4.21 -19.62
N PRO A 55 17.10 5.08 -18.75
CA PRO A 55 16.31 5.80 -17.78
C PRO A 55 15.19 6.59 -18.48
N LEU A 56 13.98 6.56 -17.90
CA LEU A 56 12.86 7.33 -18.47
C LEU A 56 13.24 8.81 -18.68
N PRO A 57 12.79 9.42 -19.80
CA PRO A 57 13.06 10.82 -20.13
C PRO A 57 12.84 11.80 -18.98
N LEU A 58 13.66 12.85 -18.91
CA LEU A 58 13.61 13.88 -17.87
C LEU A 58 12.20 14.47 -17.62
N PRO A 59 11.36 14.73 -18.64
CA PRO A 59 9.99 15.22 -18.43
C PRO A 59 9.12 14.24 -17.65
N ILE A 60 9.26 12.93 -17.90
CA ILE A 60 8.44 11.90 -17.26
C ILE A 60 8.74 11.84 -15.76
N ARG A 61 10.03 11.92 -15.38
CA ARG A 61 10.45 11.95 -13.97
C ARG A 61 9.88 13.15 -13.22
N THR A 62 9.88 14.32 -13.87
CA THR A 62 9.29 15.54 -13.30
C THR A 62 7.79 15.37 -13.08
N VAL A 63 7.08 14.84 -14.08
CA VAL A 63 5.63 14.56 -13.98
C VAL A 63 5.34 13.53 -12.88
N THR A 64 6.10 12.45 -12.79
CA THR A 64 5.96 11.44 -11.72
C THR A 64 6.12 12.07 -10.34
N LYS A 65 7.09 12.97 -10.14
CA LYS A 65 7.28 13.65 -8.85
C LYS A 65 6.07 14.48 -8.44
N VAL A 66 5.42 15.16 -9.39
CA VAL A 66 4.19 15.92 -9.15
C VAL A 66 3.03 14.99 -8.82
N ILE A 67 2.87 13.90 -9.59
CA ILE A 67 1.81 12.89 -9.35
C ILE A 67 1.98 12.24 -7.97
N VAL A 68 3.20 11.88 -7.57
CA VAL A 68 3.47 11.31 -6.25
C VAL A 68 3.09 12.27 -5.13
N ALA A 69 3.42 13.56 -5.26
CA ALA A 69 3.01 14.57 -4.28
C ALA A 69 1.48 14.68 -4.17
N MET A 70 0.76 14.63 -5.30
CA MET A 70 -0.70 14.59 -5.33
C MET A 70 -1.28 13.34 -4.68
N ILE A 71 -0.70 12.15 -4.94
CA ILE A 71 -1.14 10.90 -4.32
C ILE A 71 -1.00 10.97 -2.80
N LEU A 72 0.11 11.52 -2.28
CA LEU A 72 0.31 11.69 -0.84
C LEU A 72 -0.74 12.63 -0.23
N ALA A 73 -1.03 13.75 -0.89
CA ALA A 73 -2.06 14.69 -0.41
C ALA A 73 -3.46 14.06 -0.41
N VAL A 74 -3.83 13.37 -1.49
CA VAL A 74 -5.15 12.75 -1.65
C VAL A 74 -5.32 11.57 -0.69
N SER A 75 -4.32 10.69 -0.57
CA SER A 75 -4.38 9.54 0.34
C SER A 75 -4.45 9.96 1.81
N ALA A 76 -3.69 10.99 2.20
CA ALA A 76 -3.78 11.58 3.54
C ALA A 76 -5.17 12.20 3.79
N SER A 77 -5.73 12.91 2.81
CA SER A 77 -7.07 13.47 2.91
C SER A 77 -8.14 12.39 3.10
N ILE A 78 -8.07 11.28 2.35
CA ILE A 78 -9.01 10.15 2.47
C ILE A 78 -8.90 9.47 3.84
N ALA A 79 -7.68 9.28 4.34
CA ALA A 79 -7.45 8.65 5.64
C ALA A 79 -7.98 9.50 6.80
N LEU A 80 -7.77 10.82 6.75
CA LEU A 80 -8.16 11.75 7.83
C LEU A 80 -9.64 12.16 7.77
N HIS A 81 -10.21 12.32 6.57
CA HIS A 81 -11.60 12.74 6.38
C HIS A 81 -12.57 11.57 6.17
N GLY A 82 -12.19 10.33 6.51
CA GLY A 82 -13.05 9.16 6.42
C GLY A 82 -14.37 9.26 7.22
N HIS A 83 -14.49 10.24 8.13
CA HIS A 83 -15.74 10.56 8.82
C HIS A 83 -16.74 11.39 7.98
N LEU A 84 -16.24 12.21 7.05
CA LEU A 84 -17.04 13.15 6.24
C LEU A 84 -17.20 12.69 4.78
N THR A 85 -16.20 12.00 4.24
CA THR A 85 -16.21 11.45 2.88
C THR A 85 -16.26 9.93 2.94
N PRO A 86 -16.94 9.24 2.00
CA PRO A 86 -16.88 7.78 1.90
C PRO A 86 -15.41 7.37 1.75
N GLY A 87 -14.88 6.71 2.77
CA GLY A 87 -13.43 6.57 2.95
C GLY A 87 -13.06 5.88 4.26
N GLY A 88 -11.75 5.72 4.48
CA GLY A 88 -11.21 5.16 5.72
C GLY A 88 -9.71 4.91 5.64
N GLY A 89 -9.12 4.44 6.74
CA GLY A 89 -7.67 4.19 6.84
C GLY A 89 -7.15 3.15 5.84
N PHE A 90 -7.92 2.10 5.55
CA PHE A 90 -7.52 1.05 4.60
C PHE A 90 -7.48 1.54 3.15
N GLN A 91 -8.49 2.29 2.71
CA GLN A 91 -8.54 2.88 1.37
C GLN A 91 -7.50 3.98 1.18
N GLY A 92 -7.29 4.83 2.20
CA GLY A 92 -6.20 5.81 2.19
C GLY A 92 -4.82 5.15 2.13
N GLY A 93 -4.61 4.08 2.91
CA GLY A 93 -3.35 3.33 2.93
C GLY A 93 -3.05 2.61 1.61
N SER A 94 -4.04 1.97 1.00
CA SER A 94 -3.88 1.32 -0.32
C SER A 94 -3.59 2.33 -1.44
N ALA A 95 -4.22 3.51 -1.42
CA ALA A 95 -3.88 4.60 -2.34
C ALA A 95 -2.44 5.12 -2.11
N LEU A 96 -2.02 5.25 -0.84
CA LEU A 96 -0.67 5.68 -0.49
C LEU A 96 0.40 4.69 -0.96
N ALA A 97 0.10 3.38 -1.00
CA ALA A 97 1.02 2.35 -1.49
C ALA A 97 1.39 2.52 -2.99
N VAL A 98 0.59 3.23 -3.78
CA VAL A 98 0.88 3.52 -5.19
C VAL A 98 2.06 4.49 -5.35
N ALA A 99 2.28 5.39 -4.39
CA ALA A 99 3.37 6.36 -4.44
C ALA A 99 4.77 5.73 -4.52
N PRO A 100 5.19 4.83 -3.59
CA PRO A 100 6.49 4.17 -3.69
C PRO A 100 6.58 3.25 -4.91
N LEU A 101 5.49 2.61 -5.35
CA LEU A 101 5.46 1.81 -6.58
C LEU A 101 5.77 2.66 -7.83
N LEU A 102 5.20 3.87 -7.92
CA LEU A 102 5.47 4.81 -9.02
C LEU A 102 6.91 5.32 -8.99
N ILE A 103 7.47 5.57 -7.80
CA ILE A 103 8.89 5.95 -7.68
C ILE A 103 9.78 4.80 -8.16
N ILE A 104 9.50 3.57 -7.72
CA ILE A 104 10.24 2.38 -8.17
C ILE A 104 10.12 2.26 -9.69
N ALA A 105 8.93 2.35 -10.27
CA ALA A 105 8.76 2.23 -11.73
C ALA A 105 9.48 3.34 -12.52
N ALA A 106 9.42 4.59 -12.06
CA ALA A 106 10.01 5.73 -12.79
C ALA A 106 11.54 5.84 -12.66
N TYR A 107 12.11 5.29 -11.58
CA TYR A 107 13.55 5.32 -11.30
C TYR A 107 14.21 3.93 -11.38
N SER A 108 13.45 2.87 -11.61
CA SER A 108 13.98 1.52 -11.82
C SER A 108 14.87 1.53 -13.06
N LYS A 109 16.12 1.15 -12.85
CA LYS A 109 17.14 0.95 -13.88
C LYS A 109 17.24 -0.52 -14.30
N TYR A 110 16.28 -1.36 -13.88
CA TYR A 110 16.35 -2.83 -13.92
C TYR A 110 15.02 -3.48 -14.30
N THR A 111 14.43 -3.09 -15.44
CA THR A 111 13.32 -3.83 -16.07
C THR A 111 13.62 -4.05 -17.54
#